data_AF-A0AA38LJX9-F1
#
_entry.id   AF-A0AA38LJX9-F1
#
_cell.length_a   1.000
_cell.length_b   1.000
_cell.length_c   1.000
_cell.angle_alpha   90.00
_cell.angle_beta   90.00
_cell.angle_gamma   90.00
#
_symmetry.space_group_name_H-M   'P 1'
#
loop_
_entity.id
_entity.type
_entity.pdbx_description
1 polymer ?
#
loop_
_entity_poly.entity_id
_entity_poly.type
_entity_poly.pdbx_seq_one_letter_code
_entity_poly.pdbx_strand_id
1 'polypeptide(L)' 'WEGRPLAFTRGCSFYHCEKQGERLLIRHVQDFIEPPIKPGEATLRLLKTVSFLLEHFPMVSQ' A
#
# COMPACT_ATOMS: atom_id res chain seq x y z
N TRP A 1 -11.95 -13.24 22.24
CA TRP A 1 -11.49 -12.10 21.43
C TRP A 1 -11.13 -10.97 22.39
N GLU A 2 -9.84 -10.76 22.69
CA GLU A 2 -9.31 -9.93 23.81
C GLU A 2 -8.83 -8.53 23.37
N GLY A 3 -9.65 -7.71 22.71
CA GLY A 3 -9.34 -6.29 22.51
C GLY A 3 -7.99 -5.95 21.82
N ARG A 4 -7.29 -6.94 21.25
CA ARG A 4 -6.08 -6.68 20.47
C ARG A 4 -6.53 -5.97 19.20
N PRO A 5 -5.99 -4.78 18.89
CA PRO A 5 -6.25 -4.19 17.59
C PRO A 5 -5.85 -5.25 16.56
N LEU A 6 -6.83 -5.71 15.77
CA LEU A 6 -6.55 -6.57 14.64
C LEU A 6 -5.57 -5.76 13.80
N ALA A 7 -4.31 -6.19 13.71
CA ALA A 7 -3.30 -5.48 12.94
C ALA A 7 -3.72 -5.57 11.47
N PHE A 8 -4.58 -4.65 11.05
CA PHE A 8 -4.95 -4.47 9.65
C PHE A 8 -3.76 -3.81 8.96
N THR A 9 -2.77 -4.64 8.65
CA THR A 9 -1.87 -4.44 7.52
C THR A 9 -1.84 -5.76 6.73
N ARG A 10 -3.03 -6.31 6.45
CA ARG A 10 -3.14 -7.25 5.35
C ARG A 10 -3.08 -6.39 4.11
N GLY A 11 -1.92 -6.37 3.45
CA GLY A 11 -1.78 -5.68 2.16
C GLY A 11 -2.58 -6.43 1.10
N CYS A 12 -1.91 -7.28 0.35
CA CYS A 12 -2.53 -8.08 -0.71
C CYS A 12 -2.12 -9.55 -0.58
N SER A 13 -3.09 -10.46 -0.56
CA SER A 13 -2.83 -11.91 -0.52
C SER A 13 -3.21 -12.56 -1.85
N PHE A 14 -2.27 -13.27 -2.47
CA PHE A 14 -2.46 -14.00 -3.71
C PHE A 14 -2.52 -15.49 -3.44
N TYR A 15 -3.61 -16.12 -3.87
CA TYR A 15 -3.83 -17.56 -3.70
C TYR A 15 -3.69 -18.22 -5.07
N HIS A 16 -2.75 -19.15 -5.17
CA HIS A 16 -2.67 -20.04 -6.31
C HIS A 16 -3.49 -21.29 -6.02
N CYS A 17 -4.59 -21.44 -6.73
CA CYS A 17 -5.52 -22.55 -6.57
C CYS A 17 -5.42 -23.49 -7.77
N GLU A 18 -5.38 -24.79 -7.48
CA GLU A 18 -5.39 -25.85 -8.48
C GLU A 18 -6.64 -26.71 -8.29
N LYS A 19 -7.27 -27.10 -9.40
CA LYS A 19 -8.47 -27.95 -9.36
C LYS A 19 -8.06 -29.42 -9.43
N GLN A 20 -8.38 -30.19 -8.40
CA GLN A 20 -8.16 -31.64 -8.36
C GLN A 20 -9.53 -32.34 -8.31
N GLY A 21 -10.02 -32.72 -9.49
CA GLY A 21 -11.38 -33.23 -9.68
C GLY A 21 -12.43 -32.14 -9.39
N GLU A 22 -13.36 -32.43 -8.48
CA GLU A 22 -14.40 -31.49 -8.04
C GLU A 22 -13.92 -30.49 -6.97
N ARG A 23 -12.71 -30.66 -6.44
CA ARG A 23 -12.19 -29.82 -5.34
C ARG A 23 -11.19 -28.79 -5.84
N LEU A 24 -11.28 -27.58 -5.34
CA LEU A 24 -10.30 -26.51 -5.54
C LEU A 24 -9.37 -26.47 -4.32
N LEU A 25 -8.07 -26.63 -4.54
CA LEU A 25 -7.06 -26.67 -3.49
C LEU A 25 -6.13 -25.46 -3.62
N ILE A 26 -5.92 -24.76 -2.50
CA ILE A 26 -4.90 -23.71 -2.42
C ILE A 26 -3.54 -24.40 -2.33
N ARG A 27 -2.72 -24.27 -3.36
CA ARG A 27 -1.36 -24.84 -3.41
C ARG A 27 -0.32 -23.88 -2.87
N HIS A 28 -0.56 -22.59 -3.05
CA HIS A 28 0.41 -21.58 -2.69
C HIS A 28 -0.30 -20.29 -2.29
N VAL A 29 0.26 -19.62 -1.28
CA VAL A 29 -0.21 -18.33 -0.79
C VAL A 29 0.98 -17.38 -0.78
N GLN A 30 0.83 -16.23 -1.41
CA GLN A 30 1.77 -15.13 -1.31
C GLN A 30 1.10 -13.98 -0.58
N ASP A 31 1.61 -13.65 0.59
CA ASP A 31 1.12 -12.52 1.37
C ASP A 31 2.07 -11.33 1.19
N PHE A 32 1.53 -10.24 0.65
CA PHE A 32 2.19 -8.94 0.60
C PHE A 32 1.79 -8.14 1.83
N ILE A 33 2.74 -7.90 2.71
CA ILE A 33 2.56 -7.07 3.91
C ILE A 33 2.79 -5.62 3.50
N GLU A 34 1.79 -4.78 3.71
CA GLU A 34 1.96 -3.34 3.50
C GLU A 34 2.99 -2.77 4.49
N PRO A 35 3.90 -1.91 4.02
CA PRO A 35 4.81 -1.22 4.92
C PRO A 35 4.00 -0.36 5.91
N PRO A 36 4.41 -0.27 7.19
CA PRO A 36 3.71 0.53 8.19
C PRO A 36 3.74 2.03 7.87
N ILE A 37 4.64 2.45 7.00
CA ILE A 37 4.77 3.82 6.51
C ILE A 37 3.87 3.95 5.29
N LYS A 38 2.87 4.83 5.34
CA LYS A 38 2.00 5.13 4.20
C LYS A 38 2.76 6.04 3.23
N PRO A 39 3.27 5.53 2.09
CA PRO A 39 4.11 6.33 1.19
C PRO A 39 3.33 7.50 0.58
N GLY A 40 2.00 7.35 0.42
CA GLY A 40 1.14 8.39 -0.11
C GLY A 40 1.17 9.69 0.69
N GLU A 41 1.22 9.61 2.03
CA GLU A 41 1.27 10.82 2.85
C GLU A 41 2.60 11.56 2.71
N ALA A 42 3.71 10.82 2.69
CA ALA A 42 5.03 11.39 2.45
C ALA A 42 5.13 12.05 1.07
N THR A 43 4.64 11.37 0.03
CA THR A 43 4.60 11.90 -1.34
C THR A 43 3.71 13.14 -1.45
N LEU A 44 2.53 13.14 -0.81
CA LEU A 44 1.64 14.29 -0.82
C LEU A 44 2.25 15.50 -0.11
N ARG A 45 2.96 15.30 1.00
CA ARG A 45 3.69 16.39 1.67
C ARG A 45 4.76 16.97 0.77
N LEU A 46 5.56 16.12 0.11
CA LEU A 46 6.58 16.57 -0.83
C LEU A 46 5.99 17.37 -1.99
N LEU A 47 4.94 16.84 -2.62
CA LEU A 47 4.25 17.53 -3.72
C LEU A 47 3.71 18.89 -3.29
N LYS A 48 3.08 18.98 -2.12
CA LYS A 48 2.61 20.26 -1.57
C LYS A 48 3.74 21.25 -1.34
N THR A 49 4.89 20.80 -0.83
CA THR A 49 6.06 21.66 -0.65
C THR A 49 6.57 22.18 -2.00
N VAL A 50 6.67 21.32 -3.01
CA VAL A 50 7.08 21.73 -4.36
C VAL A 50 6.07 22.72 -4.96
N SER A 51 4.77 22.42 -4.89
CA SER A 51 3.71 23.33 -5.35
C SER A 51 3.77 24.69 -4.64
N PHE A 52 3.93 24.71 -3.32
CA PHE A 52 4.07 25.94 -2.54
C PHE A 52 5.26 26.79 -3.00
N LEU A 53 6.42 26.17 -3.22
CA LEU A 53 7.62 26.85 -3.70
C LEU A 53 7.42 27.44 -5.09
N LEU A 54 6.78 26.69 -6.01
CA LEU A 54 6.49 27.17 -7.36
C LEU A 54 5.48 28.33 -7.36
N GLU A 55 4.48 28.30 -6.48
CA GLU A 55 3.49 29.38 -6.34
C GLU A 55 4.08 30.66 -5.73
N HIS A 56 4.95 30.53 -4.71
CA HIS A 56 5.50 31.68 -3.99
C HIS A 56 6.78 32.24 -4.63
N PHE A 57 7.48 31.46 -5.45
CA PHE A 57 8.69 31.88 -6.15
C PHE A 57 8.59 31.61 -7.65
N PRO A 58 7.78 32.39 -8.39
CA PRO A 58 7.61 32.23 -9.84
C PRO A 58 8.90 32.48 -10.65
N MET A 59 9.97 33.00 -10.02
CA MET A 59 11.28 33.17 -10.67
C MET A 59 12.07 31.87 -10.84
N VAL A 60 11.68 30.77 -10.20
CA VAL A 60 12.37 29.46 -10.31
C VAL A 60 11.96 28.70 -11.58
N SER A 61 10.94 29.18 -12.31
CA SER A 61 10.52 28.62 -13.59
C SER A 61 11.13 29.31 -14.81
N GLN A 62 12.23 30.05 -14.65
CA GLN A 62 13.01 30.63 -15.75
C GLN A 62 14.24 29.81 -16.08
#